data_AF-A0A1B6FKG3-F1
#
_entry.id   AF-A0A1B6FKG3-F1
#
_cell.length_a   1.000
_cell.length_b   1.000
_cell.length_c   1.000
_cell.angle_alpha   90.00
_cell.angle_beta   90.00
_cell.angle_gamma   90.00
#
_symmetry.space_group_name_H-M   'P 1'
#
loop_
_entity.id
_entity.type
_entity.pdbx_description
1 polymer ?
#
loop_
_entity_poly.entity_id
_entity_poly.type
_entity_poly.pdbx_seq_one_letter_code
_entity_poly.pdbx_strand_id
1 'polypeptide(L)'
;FLSELCTKHEIECAAPKTASRLIDKLVGAFIEETCLNPTFIINHPQVMSPLAKYHRENPGLTERFELFIAKKEVCNAYTELNNPFVQRELFELQAAAKAAG
;
A
#
# COMPACT_ATOMS: atom_id res chain seq x y z
N PHE A 1 16.90 2.88 3.23
CA PHE A 1 16.45 1.95 2.18
C PHE A 1 15.39 2.52 1.25
N LEU A 2 14.07 2.50 1.55
CA LEU A 2 13.02 2.91 0.57
C LEU A 2 13.21 4.33 0.02
N SER A 3 13.56 5.29 0.88
CA SER A 3 13.85 6.66 0.43
C SER A 3 15.08 6.73 -0.48
N GLU A 4 16.11 5.89 -0.27
CA GLU A 4 17.29 5.86 -1.14
C GLU A 4 16.94 5.28 -2.50
N LEU A 5 16.04 4.27 -2.53
CA LEU A 5 15.54 3.69 -3.76
C LEU A 5 14.75 4.71 -4.59
N CYS A 6 13.86 5.49 -3.97
CA CYS A 6 13.18 6.59 -4.64
C CYS A 6 14.17 7.61 -5.22
N THR A 7 15.18 8.03 -4.44
CA THR A 7 16.21 8.95 -4.93
C THR A 7 17.00 8.37 -6.11
N LYS A 8 17.40 7.10 -6.03
CA LYS A 8 18.16 6.41 -7.09
C LYS A 8 17.41 6.36 -8.43
N HIS A 9 16.09 6.26 -8.37
CA HIS A 9 15.22 6.14 -9.55
C HIS A 9 14.53 7.47 -9.91
N GLU A 10 14.96 8.58 -9.31
CA GLU A 10 14.43 9.94 -9.58
C GLU A 10 12.91 10.04 -9.34
N ILE A 11 12.40 9.28 -8.37
CA ILE A 11 10.98 9.27 -8.00
C ILE A 11 10.73 10.30 -6.90
N GLU A 12 9.97 11.33 -7.23
CA GLU A 12 9.59 12.37 -6.28
C GLU A 12 8.52 11.89 -5.29
N CYS A 13 8.83 12.01 -4.00
CA CYS A 13 7.87 11.83 -2.91
C CYS A 13 7.88 13.05 -2.01
N ALA A 14 6.81 13.86 -2.10
CA ALA A 14 6.58 14.99 -1.20
C ALA A 14 6.47 14.51 0.27
N ALA A 15 6.92 15.34 1.20
CA ALA A 15 6.77 15.08 2.63
C ALA A 15 5.28 14.94 3.04
N PRO A 16 4.94 14.07 4.01
CA PRO A 16 5.83 13.18 4.77
C PRO A 16 6.29 11.94 3.97
N LYS A 17 7.54 11.51 4.14
CA LYS A 17 8.13 10.33 3.48
C LYS A 17 7.85 9.04 4.27
N THR A 18 6.58 8.73 4.49
CA THR A 18 6.18 7.49 5.18
C THR A 18 6.46 6.27 4.31
N ALA A 19 6.62 5.09 4.93
CA ALA A 19 6.83 3.84 4.20
C ALA A 19 5.70 3.57 3.19
N SER A 20 4.45 3.82 3.57
CA SER A 20 3.29 3.64 2.69
C SER A 20 3.36 4.54 1.45
N ARG A 21 3.67 5.83 1.61
CA ARG A 21 3.78 6.79 0.49
C ARG A 21 4.96 6.49 -0.43
N LEU A 22 6.09 6.04 0.13
CA LEU A 22 7.25 5.66 -0.68
C LEU A 22 6.96 4.41 -1.52
N ILE A 23 6.30 3.40 -0.93
CA ILE A 23 5.91 2.18 -1.66
C ILE A 23 4.90 2.53 -2.74
N ASP A 24 3.88 3.33 -2.44
CA ASP A 24 2.90 3.84 -3.40
C ASP A 24 3.57 4.49 -4.62
N LYS A 25 4.54 5.38 -4.40
CA LYS A 25 5.29 6.01 -5.50
C LYS A 25 6.15 5.05 -6.31
N LEU A 26 6.73 4.04 -5.68
CA LEU A 26 7.48 2.99 -6.39
C LEU A 26 6.55 2.11 -7.23
N VAL A 27 5.38 1.75 -6.69
CA VAL A 27 4.36 0.97 -7.42
C VAL A 27 3.85 1.74 -8.62
N GLY A 28 3.53 3.04 -8.45
CA GLY A 28 3.14 3.92 -9.55
C GLY A 28 4.18 3.97 -10.67
N ALA A 29 5.45 4.17 -10.32
CA ALA A 29 6.52 4.30 -11.31
C ALA A 29 6.87 2.98 -12.03
N PHE A 30 6.85 1.84 -11.32
CA PHE A 30 7.38 0.58 -11.86
C PHE A 30 6.32 -0.45 -12.26
N ILE A 31 5.16 -0.43 -11.63
CA ILE A 31 4.14 -1.47 -11.79
C ILE A 31 2.94 -0.93 -12.55
N GLU A 32 2.37 0.20 -12.11
CA GLU A 32 1.16 0.77 -12.74
C GLU A 32 1.39 1.14 -14.21
N GLU A 33 2.56 1.67 -14.55
CA GLU A 33 2.96 2.00 -15.93
C GLU A 33 2.98 0.79 -16.88
N THR A 34 3.11 -0.42 -16.33
CA THR A 34 3.10 -1.69 -17.10
C THR A 34 1.70 -2.28 -17.27
N CYS A 35 0.70 -1.77 -16.53
CA CYS A 35 -0.66 -2.29 -16.49
C CYS A 35 -1.54 -1.72 -17.62
N LEU A 36 -1.28 -2.12 -18.87
CA LEU A 36 -2.10 -1.72 -20.02
C LEU A 36 -3.44 -2.48 -20.07
N ASN A 37 -3.37 -3.80 -19.96
CA ASN A 37 -4.55 -4.68 -19.89
C ASN A 37 -5.07 -4.77 -18.45
N PRO A 38 -6.28 -5.31 -18.21
CA PRO A 38 -6.77 -5.59 -16.87
C PRO A 38 -5.79 -6.47 -16.09
N THR A 39 -5.12 -5.86 -15.11
CA THR A 39 -4.09 -6.49 -14.30
C THR A 39 -4.42 -6.33 -12.82
N PHE A 40 -4.33 -7.43 -12.07
CA PHE A 40 -4.48 -7.40 -10.62
C PHE A 40 -3.12 -7.27 -9.95
N ILE A 41 -2.94 -6.18 -9.20
CA ILE A 41 -1.86 -6.07 -8.21
C ILE A 41 -2.39 -6.64 -6.91
N ILE A 42 -1.70 -7.61 -6.31
CA ILE A 42 -2.18 -8.36 -5.14
C ILE A 42 -1.17 -8.33 -4.00
N ASN A 43 -1.62 -8.72 -2.80
CA ASN A 43 -0.78 -8.93 -1.62
C ASN A 43 -0.07 -7.67 -1.13
N HIS A 44 -0.83 -6.60 -0.97
CA HIS A 44 -0.31 -5.31 -0.53
C HIS A 44 0.26 -5.38 0.90
N PRO A 45 1.35 -4.65 1.20
CA PRO A 45 1.89 -4.54 2.55
C PRO A 45 0.86 -4.01 3.56
N GLN A 46 0.83 -4.57 4.77
CA GLN A 46 -0.13 -4.18 5.81
C GLN A 46 -0.03 -2.71 6.22
N VAL A 47 1.16 -2.11 6.14
CA VAL A 47 1.37 -0.67 6.40
C VAL A 47 0.59 0.24 5.44
N MET A 48 0.19 -0.27 4.27
CA MET A 48 -0.63 0.44 3.29
C MET A 48 -2.11 0.07 3.38
N SER A 49 -2.48 -0.91 4.20
CA SER A 49 -3.79 -1.55 4.17
C SER A 49 -4.32 -1.79 5.59
N PRO A 50 -4.67 -0.70 6.30
CA PRO A 50 -5.08 -0.71 7.72
C PRO A 50 -6.43 -1.41 7.98
N LEU A 51 -7.23 -1.59 6.94
CA LEU A 51 -8.56 -2.21 6.98
C LEU A 51 -8.56 -3.61 6.36
N ALA A 52 -7.47 -3.98 5.66
CA ALA A 52 -7.37 -5.28 5.03
C ALA A 52 -6.84 -6.31 6.04
N LYS A 53 -7.39 -7.52 5.97
CA LYS A 53 -6.95 -8.64 6.79
C LYS A 53 -5.54 -9.06 6.40
N TYR A 54 -4.74 -9.42 7.40
CA TYR A 54 -3.41 -9.98 7.19
C TYR A 54 -3.46 -11.23 6.31
N HIS A 55 -2.43 -11.41 5.48
CA HIS A 55 -2.35 -12.54 4.56
C HIS A 55 -2.15 -13.84 5.34
N ARG A 56 -2.90 -14.89 4.98
CA ARG A 56 -2.87 -16.20 5.67
C ARG A 56 -1.50 -16.89 5.68
N GLU A 57 -0.74 -16.71 4.61
CA GLU A 57 0.54 -17.39 4.37
C GLU A 57 1.77 -16.47 4.37
N ASN A 58 1.59 -15.15 4.25
CA ASN A 58 2.67 -14.20 3.99
C ASN A 58 2.69 -13.10 5.06
N PRO A 59 3.44 -13.29 6.17
CA PRO A 59 3.51 -12.30 7.23
C PRO A 59 3.91 -10.92 6.72
N GLY A 60 3.20 -9.88 7.19
CA GLY A 60 3.43 -8.48 6.80
C GLY A 60 2.69 -8.02 5.53
N LEU A 61 2.04 -8.94 4.81
CA LEU A 61 1.15 -8.63 3.68
C LEU A 61 -0.32 -8.73 4.09
N THR A 62 -1.20 -8.28 3.20
CA THR A 62 -2.66 -8.34 3.36
C THR A 62 -3.32 -9.01 2.17
N GLU A 63 -4.51 -9.55 2.37
CA GLU A 63 -5.33 -10.11 1.28
C GLU A 63 -6.06 -8.99 0.53
N ARG A 64 -5.31 -8.07 -0.10
CA ARG A 64 -5.81 -6.94 -0.89
C ARG A 64 -5.40 -7.07 -2.35
N PHE A 65 -6.32 -6.77 -3.25
CA PHE A 65 -6.03 -6.56 -4.66
C PHE A 65 -6.52 -5.21 -5.16
N GLU A 66 -5.83 -4.72 -6.19
CA GLU A 66 -6.22 -3.56 -6.97
C GLU A 66 -6.27 -3.95 -8.44
N LEU A 67 -7.31 -3.51 -9.15
CA LEU A 67 -7.45 -3.70 -10.59
C LEU A 67 -6.97 -2.45 -11.30
N PHE A 68 -5.99 -2.62 -12.18
CA PHE A 68 -5.49 -1.58 -13.06
C PHE A 68 -5.89 -1.86 -14.51
N ILE A 69 -6.37 -0.83 -15.22
CA ILE A 69 -6.67 -0.85 -16.65
C ILE A 69 -6.14 0.43 -17.28
N ALA A 70 -5.41 0.32 -18.39
CA ALA A 70 -4.82 1.48 -19.08
C ALA A 70 -4.04 2.41 -18.13
N LYS A 71 -3.23 1.82 -17.24
CA LYS A 71 -2.40 2.49 -16.24
C LYS A 71 -3.17 3.28 -15.17
N LYS A 72 -4.46 2.97 -14.97
CA LYS A 72 -5.29 3.60 -13.95
C LYS A 72 -5.92 2.57 -13.04
N GLU A 73 -5.98 2.89 -11.76
CA GLU A 73 -6.73 2.12 -10.77
C GLU A 73 -8.24 2.20 -11.08
N VAL A 74 -8.90 1.05 -11.10
CA VAL A 74 -10.33 0.91 -11.37
C VAL A 74 -11.08 0.29 -10.19
N CYS A 75 -10.44 -0.62 -9.45
CA CYS A 75 -11.04 -1.25 -8.28
C CYS A 75 -10.00 -1.47 -7.19
N ASN A 76 -10.46 -1.43 -5.94
CA ASN A 76 -9.71 -1.81 -4.76
C ASN A 76 -10.60 -2.69 -3.89
N ALA A 77 -10.09 -3.86 -3.52
CA ALA A 77 -10.85 -4.82 -2.73
C ALA A 77 -9.91 -5.64 -1.85
N TYR A 78 -10.43 -6.10 -0.73
CA TYR A 78 -9.67 -6.84 0.25
C TYR A 78 -10.56 -7.76 1.08
N THR A 79 -9.97 -8.80 1.66
CA THR A 79 -10.61 -9.51 2.76
C THR A 79 -10.67 -8.55 3.96
N GLU A 80 -11.86 -8.29 4.46
CA GLU A 80 -12.08 -7.33 5.56
C GLU A 80 -11.41 -7.78 6.86
N LEU A 81 -10.71 -6.84 7.51
CA LEU A 81 -10.20 -7.06 8.85
C LEU A 81 -11.36 -7.12 9.85
N ASN A 82 -11.64 -8.32 10.34
CA ASN A 82 -12.75 -8.58 11.24
C ASN A 82 -12.34 -8.82 12.70
N ASN A 83 -11.07 -8.62 13.06
CA ASN A 83 -10.59 -8.70 14.44
C ASN A 83 -10.58 -7.29 15.07
N PRO A 84 -11.48 -6.99 16.03
CA PRO A 84 -11.61 -5.65 16.58
C PRO A 84 -10.39 -5.18 17.37
N PHE A 85 -9.65 -6.10 18.00
CA PHE A 85 -8.43 -5.75 18.75
C PHE A 85 -7.32 -5.29 17.80
N VAL A 86 -7.08 -6.06 16.73
CA VAL A 86 -6.09 -5.70 15.71
C VAL A 86 -6.51 -4.43 14.97
N GLN A 87 -7.80 -4.27 14.67
CA GLN A 87 -8.31 -3.07 14.02
C GLN A 87 -8.06 -1.82 14.86
N ARG A 88 -8.23 -1.92 16.19
CA ARG A 88 -7.94 -0.83 17.12
C ARG A 88 -6.46 -0.47 17.13
N GLU A 89 -5.55 -1.44 17.20
CA GLU A 89 -4.10 -1.19 17.16
C GLU A 89 -3.70 -0.47 15.87
N LEU A 90 -4.23 -0.89 14.72
CA LEU A 90 -3.98 -0.22 13.44
C LEU A 90 -4.54 1.21 13.40
N PHE A 91 -5.69 1.47 14.02
CA PHE A 91 -6.20 2.83 14.14
C PHE A 91 -5.34 3.71 15.06
N GLU A 92 -4.81 3.17 16.15
CA GLU A 92 -3.89 3.89 17.03
C GLU A 92 -2.59 4.26 16.28
N LEU A 93 -2.06 3.35 15.46
CA LEU A 93 -0.92 3.62 14.57
C LEU A 93 -1.23 4.69 13.52
N GLN A 94 -2.41 4.64 12.89
CA GLN A 94 -2.82 5.67 11.94
C GLN A 94 -3.01 7.04 12.60
N ALA A 95 -3.58 7.08 13.81
CA ALA A 95 -3.76 8.31 14.57
C ALA A 95 -2.39 8.92 14.94
N ALA A 96 -1.44 8.09 15.37
CA ALA A 96 -0.07 8.52 15.64
C ALA A 96 0.62 9.05 14.38
N ALA A 97 0.47 8.38 13.24
CA ALA A 97 1.01 8.83 11.95
C ALA A 97 0.41 10.19 11.54
N LYS A 98 -0.91 10.36 11.68
CA LYS A 98 -1.61 11.62 11.40
C LYS A 98 -1.17 12.76 12.31
N ALA A 99 -0.87 12.47 13.58
CA ALA A 99 -0.35 13.46 14.53
C ALA A 99 1.09 13.89 14.20
N ALA A 100 1.85 13.06 13.49
CA ALA A 100 3.23 13.33 13.07
C ALA A 100 3.34 14.13 11.75
N GLY A 101 2.21 14.43 11.09
CA GLY A 101 2.13 15.25 9.86
C GLY A 101 2.00 14.44 8.59
#